data_AF-A0A0M9VPD8-F1
#
_entry.id   AF-A0A0M9VPD8-F1
#
_cell.length_a   1.000
_cell.length_b   1.000
_cell.length_c   1.000
_cell.angle_alpha   90.00
_cell.angle_beta   90.00
_cell.angle_gamma   90.00
#
_symmetry.space_group_name_H-M   'P 1'
#
loop_
_entity.id
_entity.type
_entity.pdbx_description
1 polymer ?
#
loop_
_entity_poly.entity_id
_entity_poly.type
_entity_poly.pdbx_seq_one_letter_code
_entity_poly.pdbx_strand_id
1 'polypeptide(L)'
;MDTETDAVTRIRDVTSRPGIVEYSALYAQPSIRALEDDAASASHVRLLSLFAHGTWHEYKNAAPSTYPELTEAQVRQLQRLTLLSLTHASDVCEYTEIQQALDVPADPAFVEALVIECMDLGMMDGRIDAIEQRIYITRTQGRDFLPLPAGGP
;
A
#
# COMPACT_ATOMS: atom_id res chain seq x y z
N MET A 1 -11.72 18.62 -21.34
CA MET A 1 -11.34 18.71 -19.91
C MET A 1 -11.54 17.37 -19.20
N ASP A 2 -11.76 16.29 -19.95
CA ASP A 2 -12.33 15.04 -19.43
C ASP A 2 -11.27 14.00 -19.06
N THR A 3 -10.02 14.18 -19.53
CA THR A 3 -8.93 13.23 -19.32
C THR A 3 -8.32 13.31 -17.92
N GLU A 4 -8.30 14.50 -17.30
CA GLU A 4 -7.75 14.72 -15.95
C GLU A 4 -8.61 14.05 -14.88
N THR A 5 -9.92 14.28 -14.93
CA THR A 5 -10.87 13.65 -13.99
C THR A 5 -10.93 12.13 -14.16
N ASP A 6 -10.77 11.61 -15.39
CA ASP A 6 -10.65 10.17 -15.65
C ASP A 6 -9.39 9.59 -14.99
N ALA A 7 -8.26 10.27 -15.11
CA ALA A 7 -6.98 9.86 -14.52
C ALA A 7 -7.04 9.77 -12.99
N VAL A 8 -7.57 10.80 -12.32
CA VAL A 8 -7.78 10.80 -10.86
C VAL A 8 -8.73 9.69 -10.43
N THR A 9 -9.80 9.47 -11.19
CA THR A 9 -10.77 8.41 -10.91
C THR A 9 -10.13 7.03 -11.00
N ARG A 10 -9.25 6.78 -11.97
CA ARG A 10 -8.49 5.53 -12.09
C ARG A 10 -7.54 5.32 -10.91
N ILE A 11 -6.83 6.36 -10.46
CA ILE A 11 -5.97 6.26 -9.27
C ILE A 11 -6.82 5.81 -8.08
N ARG A 12 -7.98 6.45 -7.86
CA ARG A 12 -8.88 6.10 -6.78
C ARG A 12 -9.42 4.66 -6.90
N ASP A 13 -9.82 4.24 -8.10
CA ASP A 13 -10.29 2.87 -8.34
C ASP A 13 -9.19 1.85 -8.01
N VAL A 14 -8.01 2.00 -8.60
CA VAL A 14 -6.89 1.06 -8.44
C VAL A 14 -6.39 1.00 -7.00
N THR A 15 -6.28 2.15 -6.31
CA THR A 15 -5.86 2.20 -4.90
C THR A 15 -6.92 1.66 -3.93
N SER A 16 -8.18 1.56 -4.36
CA SER A 16 -9.25 0.96 -3.56
C SER A 16 -9.39 -0.56 -3.80
N ARG A 17 -8.71 -1.11 -4.81
CA ARG A 17 -8.86 -2.52 -5.19
C ARG A 17 -7.98 -3.43 -4.33
N PRO A 18 -8.58 -4.46 -3.70
CA PRO A 18 -7.83 -5.43 -2.92
C PRO A 18 -6.87 -6.23 -3.80
N GLY A 19 -5.69 -6.57 -3.28
CA GLY A 19 -4.74 -7.46 -3.97
C GLY A 19 -3.83 -6.79 -5.01
N ILE A 20 -4.05 -5.50 -5.34
CA ILE A 20 -3.19 -4.80 -6.30
C ILE A 20 -1.89 -4.36 -5.61
N VAL A 21 -0.76 -4.84 -6.14
CA VAL A 21 0.61 -4.45 -5.72
C VAL A 21 1.41 -3.77 -6.84
N GLU A 22 0.90 -3.79 -8.08
CA GLU A 22 1.55 -3.26 -9.27
C GLU A 22 0.92 -1.91 -9.65
N TYR A 23 1.56 -0.81 -9.23
CA TYR A 23 1.09 0.55 -9.48
C TYR A 23 1.93 1.28 -10.54
N SER A 24 3.09 0.74 -10.91
CA SER A 24 3.99 1.34 -11.90
C SER A 24 3.40 1.41 -13.29
N ALA A 25 2.66 0.39 -13.71
CA ALA A 25 1.94 0.38 -14.98
C ALA A 25 0.92 1.54 -15.08
N LEU A 26 0.29 1.89 -13.96
CA LEU A 26 -0.61 3.04 -13.89
C LEU A 26 0.17 4.36 -13.91
N TYR A 27 1.22 4.49 -13.10
CA TYR A 27 2.07 5.69 -13.06
C TYR A 27 2.81 5.97 -14.38
N ALA A 28 3.15 4.93 -15.14
CA ALA A 28 3.80 5.07 -16.45
C ALA A 28 2.88 5.68 -17.50
N GLN A 29 1.56 5.75 -17.26
CA GLN A 29 0.62 6.35 -18.20
C GLN A 29 0.84 7.87 -18.29
N PRO A 30 0.91 8.43 -19.51
CA PRO A 30 1.13 9.87 -19.69
C PRO A 30 0.02 10.72 -19.08
N SER A 31 -1.21 10.21 -19.05
CA SER A 31 -2.35 10.86 -18.40
C SER A 31 -2.19 10.99 -16.89
N ILE A 32 -1.51 10.04 -16.23
CA ILE A 32 -1.22 10.09 -14.80
C ILE A 32 -0.04 11.02 -14.53
N ARG A 33 1.03 10.94 -15.33
CA ARG A 33 2.19 11.85 -15.20
C ARG A 33 1.84 13.31 -15.42
N ALA A 34 0.91 13.59 -16.34
CA ALA A 34 0.44 14.95 -16.56
C ALA A 34 -0.19 15.60 -15.30
N LEU A 35 -0.73 14.78 -14.38
CA LEU A 35 -1.30 15.26 -13.11
C LEU A 35 -0.22 15.77 -12.13
N GLU A 36 1.06 15.44 -12.33
CA GLU A 36 2.14 15.95 -11.49
C GLU A 36 2.36 17.47 -11.68
N ASP A 37 2.00 18.00 -12.85
CA ASP A 37 2.11 19.43 -13.18
C ASP A 37 0.95 20.26 -12.57
N ASP A 38 -0.18 19.60 -12.27
CA ASP A 38 -1.36 20.23 -11.69
C ASP A 38 -1.34 20.18 -10.16
N ALA A 39 -1.40 21.34 -9.51
CA ALA A 39 -1.33 21.44 -8.05
C ALA A 39 -2.50 20.77 -7.32
N ALA A 40 -3.68 20.66 -7.95
CA ALA A 40 -4.84 20.02 -7.34
C ALA A 40 -4.77 18.48 -7.43
N SER A 41 -4.13 17.96 -8.49
CA SER A 41 -4.06 16.53 -8.80
C SER A 41 -2.74 15.87 -8.41
N ALA A 42 -1.66 16.64 -8.22
CA ALA A 42 -0.34 16.13 -7.85
C ALA A 42 -0.34 15.30 -6.55
N SER A 43 -1.22 15.62 -5.60
CA SER A 43 -1.39 14.84 -4.36
C SER A 43 -1.84 13.40 -4.61
N HIS A 44 -2.65 13.15 -5.65
CA HIS A 44 -3.10 11.81 -6.05
C HIS A 44 -1.97 11.01 -6.68
N VAL A 45 -1.09 11.66 -7.43
CA VAL A 45 0.10 10.99 -7.99
C VAL A 45 1.08 10.63 -6.87
N ARG A 46 1.30 11.53 -5.91
CA ARG A 46 2.10 11.24 -4.72
C ARG A 46 1.51 10.10 -3.90
N LEU A 47 0.19 10.02 -3.81
CA LEU A 47 -0.50 8.88 -3.19
C LEU A 47 -0.18 7.57 -3.94
N LEU A 48 -0.18 7.59 -5.27
CA LEU A 48 0.19 6.41 -6.06
C LEU A 48 1.62 5.95 -5.75
N SER A 49 2.56 6.89 -5.58
CA SER A 49 3.92 6.58 -5.15
C SER A 49 3.97 5.98 -3.75
N LEU A 50 3.22 6.54 -2.80
CA LEU A 50 3.05 5.98 -1.47
C LEU A 50 2.47 4.55 -1.51
N PHE A 51 1.58 4.25 -2.46
CA PHE A 51 1.03 2.90 -2.69
C PHE A 51 1.97 1.96 -3.45
N ALA A 52 3.00 2.45 -4.13
CA ALA A 52 4.01 1.59 -4.74
C ALA A 52 5.19 1.26 -3.82
N HIS A 53 5.62 2.17 -2.94
CA HIS A 53 6.80 1.94 -2.10
C HIS A 53 6.64 2.33 -0.64
N GLY A 54 5.63 3.12 -0.28
CA GLY A 54 5.48 3.68 1.05
C GLY A 54 4.65 2.83 2.01
N THR A 55 4.61 3.22 3.27
CA THR A 55 3.93 2.51 4.36
C THR A 55 2.79 3.33 4.98
N TRP A 56 1.94 2.66 5.76
CA TRP A 56 0.90 3.32 6.56
C TRP A 56 1.47 4.40 7.48
N HIS A 57 2.65 4.17 8.07
CA HIS A 57 3.33 5.16 8.88
C HIS A 57 3.78 6.39 8.08
N GLU A 58 4.26 6.22 6.85
CA GLU A 58 4.60 7.37 6.00
C GLU A 58 3.38 8.20 5.62
N TYR A 59 2.23 7.55 5.39
CA TYR A 59 0.96 8.27 5.20
C TYR A 59 0.63 9.14 6.43
N LYS A 60 0.65 8.53 7.63
CA LYS A 60 0.29 9.23 8.88
C LYS A 60 1.26 10.32 9.29
N ASN A 61 2.56 10.14 9.02
CA ASN A 61 3.61 11.10 9.39
C ASN A 61 3.83 12.18 8.35
N ALA A 62 3.22 12.09 7.17
CA ALA A 62 3.37 13.11 6.14
C ALA A 62 2.72 14.43 6.56
N ALA A 63 3.27 15.54 6.04
CA ALA A 63 2.74 16.86 6.30
C ALA A 63 1.27 16.96 5.82
N PRO A 64 0.42 17.73 6.51
CA PRO A 64 -0.97 17.92 6.09
C PRO A 64 -1.03 18.46 4.66
N SER A 65 -1.98 17.98 3.85
CA SER A 65 -2.13 18.25 2.41
C SER A 65 -1.08 17.58 1.49
N THR A 66 -0.21 16.71 2.02
CA THR A 66 0.71 15.92 1.17
C THR A 66 -0.04 14.87 0.35
N TYR A 67 -1.01 14.21 0.98
CA TYR A 67 -1.86 13.17 0.40
C TYR A 67 -3.33 13.57 0.55
N PRO A 68 -4.20 13.16 -0.39
CA PRO A 68 -5.65 13.31 -0.24
C PRO A 68 -6.18 12.39 0.88
N GLU A 69 -7.39 12.67 1.35
CA GLU A 69 -8.06 11.83 2.35
C GLU A 69 -8.34 10.44 1.78
N LEU A 70 -7.86 9.41 2.50
CA LEU A 70 -8.07 8.02 2.11
C LEU A 70 -9.45 7.52 2.54
N THR A 71 -10.12 6.85 1.62
CA THR A 71 -11.31 6.05 1.91
C THR A 71 -10.96 4.79 2.71
N GLU A 72 -11.94 4.20 3.40
CA GLU A 72 -11.74 2.96 4.18
C GLU A 72 -11.14 1.82 3.34
N ALA A 73 -11.51 1.72 2.06
CA ALA A 73 -10.98 0.73 1.14
C ALA A 73 -9.48 0.96 0.86
N GLN A 74 -9.08 2.21 0.64
CA GLN A 74 -7.69 2.59 0.42
C GLN A 74 -6.84 2.43 1.68
N VAL A 75 -7.38 2.78 2.85
CA VAL A 75 -6.71 2.54 4.14
C VAL A 75 -6.41 1.06 4.31
N ARG A 76 -7.42 0.20 4.10
CA ARG A 76 -7.24 -1.26 4.19
C ARG A 76 -6.21 -1.76 3.17
N GLN A 77 -6.22 -1.24 1.94
CA GLN A 77 -5.23 -1.62 0.94
C GLN A 77 -3.81 -1.18 1.32
N LEU A 78 -3.62 0.03 1.84
CA LEU A 78 -2.31 0.51 2.30
C LEU A 78 -1.80 -0.29 3.51
N GLN A 79 -2.70 -0.71 4.41
CA GLN A 79 -2.38 -1.65 5.48
C GLN A 79 -1.85 -2.97 4.93
N ARG A 80 -2.55 -3.61 3.97
CA ARG A 80 -2.06 -4.84 3.33
C ARG A 80 -0.69 -4.67 2.68
N LEU A 81 -0.46 -3.56 1.97
CA LEU A 81 0.84 -3.26 1.35
C LEU A 81 1.96 -3.05 2.38
N THR A 82 1.62 -2.45 3.53
CA THR A 82 2.54 -2.29 4.66
C THR A 82 2.91 -3.64 5.24
N LEU A 83 1.92 -4.53 5.45
CA LEU A 83 2.16 -5.91 5.88
C LEU A 83 3.06 -6.64 4.88
N LEU A 84 2.79 -6.54 3.58
CA LEU A 84 3.64 -7.11 2.53
C LEU A 84 5.09 -6.64 2.65
N SER A 85 5.28 -5.33 2.89
CA SER A 85 6.61 -4.74 3.04
C SER A 85 7.36 -5.28 4.26
N LEU A 86 6.65 -5.55 5.38
CA LEU A 86 7.23 -6.22 6.56
C LEU A 86 7.64 -7.66 6.24
N THR A 87 6.75 -8.42 5.60
CA THR A 87 7.02 -9.82 5.23
C THR A 87 8.11 -9.99 4.18
N HIS A 88 8.42 -8.92 3.43
CA HIS A 88 9.55 -8.91 2.51
C HIS A 88 10.88 -8.64 3.24
N ALA A 89 10.85 -7.97 4.40
CA ALA A 89 12.03 -7.70 5.21
C ALA A 89 12.39 -8.88 6.13
N SER A 90 11.39 -9.65 6.56
CA SER A 90 11.55 -10.78 7.49
C SER A 90 10.66 -11.96 7.10
N ASP A 91 11.21 -13.18 7.11
CA ASP A 91 10.46 -14.43 6.90
C ASP A 91 9.58 -14.81 8.10
N VAL A 92 9.76 -14.15 9.25
CA VAL A 92 8.94 -14.33 10.45
C VAL A 92 8.57 -12.95 10.98
N CYS A 93 7.28 -12.71 11.19
CA CYS A 93 6.77 -11.47 11.77
C CYS A 93 5.97 -11.77 13.04
N GLU A 94 6.25 -11.03 14.12
CA GLU A 94 5.44 -11.11 15.34
C GLU A 94 4.16 -10.29 15.21
N TYR A 95 3.10 -10.70 15.91
CA TYR A 95 1.82 -9.96 15.88
C TYR A 95 1.98 -8.53 16.37
N THR A 96 2.83 -8.31 17.37
CA THR A 96 3.15 -7.01 17.95
C THR A 96 3.80 -6.08 16.91
N GLU A 97 4.75 -6.57 16.11
CA GLU A 97 5.38 -5.80 15.03
C GLU A 97 4.36 -5.40 13.97
N ILE A 98 3.50 -6.35 13.58
CA ILE A 98 2.43 -6.10 12.61
C ILE A 98 1.45 -5.05 13.14
N GLN A 99 1.03 -5.20 14.39
CA GLN A 99 0.12 -4.26 15.06
C GLN A 99 0.69 -2.85 15.11
N GLN A 100 1.96 -2.73 15.48
CA GLN A 100 2.66 -1.44 15.53
C GLN A 100 2.78 -0.83 14.14
N ALA A 101 3.19 -1.61 13.14
CA ALA A 101 3.37 -1.13 11.76
C ALA A 101 2.08 -0.64 11.10
N LEU A 102 0.96 -1.27 11.41
CA LEU A 102 -0.36 -0.97 10.84
C LEU A 102 -1.19 -0.02 11.69
N ASP A 103 -0.73 0.30 12.90
CA ASP A 103 -1.47 1.06 13.91
C ASP A 103 -2.87 0.49 14.17
N VAL A 104 -2.97 -0.83 14.24
CA VAL A 104 -4.24 -1.55 14.44
C VAL A 104 -4.37 -1.95 15.91
N PRO A 105 -5.60 -2.18 16.42
CA PRO A 105 -5.78 -2.63 17.79
C PRO A 105 -4.92 -3.87 18.09
N ALA A 106 -4.52 -4.00 19.35
CA ALA A 106 -3.73 -5.12 19.87
C ALA A 106 -4.57 -6.41 19.99
N ASP A 107 -5.33 -6.72 18.95
CA ASP A 107 -6.21 -7.85 18.82
C ASP A 107 -5.58 -8.89 17.89
N PRO A 108 -5.27 -10.10 18.38
CA PRO A 108 -4.68 -11.16 17.56
C PRO A 108 -5.58 -11.58 16.40
N ALA A 109 -6.90 -11.65 16.61
CA ALA A 109 -7.84 -12.09 15.58
C ALA A 109 -7.91 -11.09 14.42
N PHE A 110 -7.75 -9.79 14.69
CA PHE A 110 -7.62 -8.78 13.64
C PHE A 110 -6.39 -9.02 12.74
N VAL A 111 -5.24 -9.31 13.35
CA VAL A 111 -4.00 -9.62 12.61
C VAL A 111 -4.19 -10.87 11.77
N GLU A 112 -4.74 -11.93 12.35
CA GLU A 112 -5.02 -13.18 11.66
C GLU A 112 -5.96 -12.99 10.48
N ALA A 113 -7.07 -12.25 10.66
CA ALA A 113 -8.02 -11.95 9.60
C ALA A 113 -7.36 -11.18 8.44
N LEU A 114 -6.52 -10.18 8.74
CA LEU A 114 -5.79 -9.42 7.72
C LEU A 114 -4.80 -10.28 6.94
N VAL A 115 -4.13 -11.19 7.64
CA VAL A 115 -3.13 -12.10 7.05
C VAL A 115 -3.81 -13.13 6.15
N ILE A 116 -4.89 -13.74 6.62
CA ILE A 116 -5.72 -14.66 5.85
C ILE A 116 -6.26 -13.95 4.60
N GLU A 117 -6.71 -12.71 4.73
CA GLU A 117 -7.18 -11.90 3.60
C GLU A 117 -6.08 -11.67 2.57
N CYS A 118 -4.85 -11.32 2.99
CA CYS A 118 -3.73 -11.17 2.07
C CYS A 118 -3.33 -12.49 1.39
N MET A 119 -3.48 -13.62 2.08
CA MET A 119 -3.27 -14.95 1.52
C MET A 119 -4.34 -15.31 0.47
N ASP A 120 -5.62 -15.04 0.76
CA ASP A 120 -6.73 -15.27 -0.18
C ASP A 120 -6.60 -14.39 -1.44
N LEU A 121 -6.09 -13.16 -1.27
CA LEU A 121 -5.76 -12.26 -2.37
C LEU A 121 -4.51 -12.68 -3.17
N GLY A 122 -3.79 -13.71 -2.74
CA GLY A 122 -2.56 -14.18 -3.38
C GLY A 122 -1.37 -13.24 -3.24
N MET A 123 -1.44 -12.28 -2.31
CA MET A 123 -0.37 -11.30 -2.08
C MET A 123 0.79 -11.91 -1.28
N MET A 124 0.50 -12.88 -0.43
CA MET A 124 1.51 -13.63 0.33
C MET A 124 1.01 -15.04 0.64
N ASP A 125 1.92 -15.90 1.07
CA ASP A 125 1.65 -17.27 1.48
C ASP A 125 2.52 -17.62 2.68
N GLY A 126 1.98 -18.41 3.60
CA GLY A 126 2.63 -18.69 4.86
C GLY A 126 1.75 -19.43 5.85
N ARG A 127 2.20 -19.45 7.10
CA ARG A 127 1.55 -20.14 8.20
C ARG A 127 1.43 -19.23 9.41
N ILE A 128 0.22 -19.16 9.94
CA ILE A 128 -0.08 -18.46 11.18
C ILE A 128 0.18 -19.41 12.36
N ASP A 129 0.93 -18.95 13.36
CA ASP A 129 1.12 -19.60 14.64
C ASP A 129 0.47 -18.76 15.74
N ALA A 130 -0.78 -19.09 16.06
CA ALA A 130 -1.55 -18.38 17.08
C ALA A 130 -1.02 -18.63 18.50
N ILE A 131 -0.23 -19.68 18.73
CA ILE A 131 0.31 -20.02 20.05
C ILE A 131 1.52 -19.13 20.35
N GLU A 132 2.44 -19.03 19.39
CA GLU A 132 3.61 -18.15 19.50
C GLU A 132 3.32 -16.70 19.10
N GLN A 133 2.12 -16.42 18.57
CA GLN A 133 1.72 -15.12 18.02
C GLN A 133 2.67 -14.62 16.92
N ARG A 134 2.99 -15.53 16.00
CA ARG A 134 3.94 -15.32 14.91
C ARG A 134 3.38 -15.77 13.58
N ILE A 135 3.86 -15.15 12.52
CA ILE A 135 3.50 -15.48 11.17
C ILE A 135 4.76 -15.89 10.45
N TYR A 136 4.76 -17.11 9.95
CA TYR A 136 5.85 -17.69 9.17
C TYR A 136 5.54 -17.49 7.70
N ILE A 137 6.32 -16.65 7.03
CA ILE A 137 6.12 -16.30 5.64
C ILE A 137 6.89 -17.29 4.78
N THR A 138 6.22 -17.85 3.78
CA THR A 138 6.81 -18.80 2.82
C THR A 138 7.03 -18.13 1.46
N ARG A 139 6.12 -17.24 1.08
CA ARG A 139 6.23 -16.47 -0.16
C ARG A 139 5.57 -15.11 0.02
N THR A 140 6.19 -14.08 -0.52
CA THR A 140 5.60 -12.74 -0.57
C THR A 140 5.64 -12.25 -2.01
N GLN A 141 4.57 -11.61 -2.45
CA GLN A 141 4.55 -10.93 -3.74
C GLN A 141 5.40 -9.65 -3.64
N GLY A 142 6.34 -9.49 -4.57
CA GLY A 142 7.10 -8.26 -4.67
C GLY A 142 6.18 -7.08 -5.02
N ARG A 143 6.33 -5.98 -4.29
CA ARG A 143 5.68 -4.72 -4.62
C ARG A 143 6.48 -4.05 -5.73
N ASP A 144 5.79 -3.51 -6.73
CA ASP A 144 6.46 -2.99 -7.91
C ASP A 144 7.29 -1.73 -7.62
N PHE A 145 8.46 -1.62 -8.25
CA PHE A 145 9.33 -0.46 -8.13
C PHE A 145 8.91 0.59 -9.16
N LEU A 146 8.26 1.66 -8.70
CA LEU A 146 8.26 2.89 -9.49
C LEU A 146 9.71 3.29 -9.75
N PRO A 147 10.10 3.62 -11.01
CA PRO A 147 11.37 4.27 -11.22
C PRO A 147 11.34 5.55 -10.39
N LEU A 148 12.25 5.65 -9.40
CA LEU A 148 12.50 6.89 -8.68
C LEU A 148 12.51 8.02 -9.72
N PRO A 149 11.77 9.13 -9.51
CA PRO A 149 11.77 10.21 -10.47
C PRO A 149 13.22 10.56 -10.76
N ALA A 150 13.61 10.48 -12.03
CA ALA A 150 14.95 10.83 -12.49
C ALA A 150 15.14 12.33 -12.28
N GLY A 151 15.47 12.71 -11.05
CA GLY A 151 15.59 14.07 -10.56
C GLY A 151 16.82 14.20 -9.67
N GLY A 152 17.97 13.96 -10.28
CA GLY A 152 19.30 14.33 -9.80
C GLY A 152 20.28 14.06 -10.94
N PRO A 153 21.23 14.96 -11.27
CA PRO A 153 21.76 16.10 -10.49
C PRO A 153 21.08 17.46 -10.71
#